data_AF-A0A7I7L614-F1
#
_entry.id   AF-A0A7I7L614-F1
#
_cell.length_a   1.000
_cell.length_b   1.000
_cell.length_c   1.000
_cell.angle_alpha   90.00
_cell.angle_beta   90.00
_cell.angle_gamma   90.00
#
_symmetry.space_group_name_H-M   'P 1'
#
loop_
_entity.id
_entity.type
_entity.pdbx_description
1 polymer ?
#
loop_
_entity_poly.entity_id
_entity_poly.type
_entity_poly.pdbx_seq_one_letter_code
_entity_poly.pdbx_strand_id
1 'polypeptide(L)'
;MPLALRLLLPIAFVLISAGIGVAFWLQSPPDNWARLPNHLECRIQEGPKPPDQIIVAAVQVEHPSAGVLELVIRFAEPLPQSPSGSHASGFVGYVLTFSVANNGRKFVELGPEEDTDDLAITATLTSNGNDVTMRPDRDTNARRTAPDTIEINLDLKRLGIENQLVVPTLTVDSQFNTPSTTTVEFASQVCT
;
A
#
# COMPACT_ATOMS: atom_id res chain seq x y z
N MET A 1 -58.54 14.85 23.18
CA MET A 1 -57.09 15.05 23.35
C MET A 1 -56.80 16.54 23.21
N PRO A 2 -56.01 17.16 24.12
CA PRO A 2 -55.80 18.60 24.12
C PRO A 2 -55.06 19.03 22.85
N LEU A 3 -55.47 20.15 22.24
CA LEU A 3 -54.95 20.65 20.96
C LEU A 3 -53.42 20.83 20.99
N ALA A 4 -52.87 21.21 22.14
CA ALA A 4 -51.43 21.37 22.38
C ALA A 4 -50.64 20.07 22.19
N LEU A 5 -51.22 18.91 22.54
CA LEU A 5 -50.54 17.62 22.44
C LEU A 5 -50.43 17.13 20.99
N ARG A 6 -51.37 17.52 20.12
CA ARG A 6 -51.35 17.19 18.68
C ARG A 6 -50.28 17.94 17.89
N LEU A 7 -49.86 19.11 18.37
CA LEU A 7 -48.80 19.92 17.74
C LEU A 7 -47.40 19.60 18.27
N LEU A 8 -47.29 19.23 19.55
CA LEU A 8 -45.99 18.91 20.15
C LEU A 8 -45.40 17.59 19.63
N LEU A 9 -46.24 16.60 19.32
CA LEU A 9 -45.80 15.29 18.84
C LEU A 9 -45.01 15.33 17.52
N PRO A 10 -45.50 15.98 16.43
CA PRO A 10 -44.77 16.03 15.18
C PRO A 10 -43.48 16.87 15.29
N ILE A 11 -43.49 17.94 16.09
CA ILE A 11 -42.30 18.79 16.30
C ILE A 11 -41.20 18.00 17.00
N ALA A 12 -41.54 17.26 18.06
CA ALA A 12 -40.58 16.39 18.74
C ALA A 12 -40.02 15.32 17.79
N PHE A 13 -40.86 14.74 16.93
CA PHE A 13 -40.43 13.74 15.96
C PHE A 13 -39.46 14.29 14.93
N VAL A 14 -39.70 15.52 14.43
CA VAL A 14 -38.80 16.21 13.50
C VAL A 14 -37.47 16.58 14.16
N LEU A 15 -37.49 17.01 15.43
CA LEU A 15 -36.26 17.33 16.16
C LEU A 15 -35.41 16.08 16.44
N ILE A 16 -36.05 14.95 16.77
CA ILE A 16 -35.36 13.68 16.98
C ILE A 16 -34.78 13.16 15.66
N SER A 17 -35.53 13.20 14.56
CA SER A 17 -35.03 12.73 13.26
C SER A 17 -33.91 13.62 12.72
N ALA A 18 -34.02 14.94 12.88
CA ALA A 18 -32.94 15.87 12.56
C ALA A 18 -31.71 15.63 13.44
N GLY A 19 -31.89 15.39 14.73
CA GLY A 19 -30.79 15.06 15.66
C GLY A 19 -30.07 13.76 15.29
N ILE A 20 -30.81 12.70 14.92
CA ILE A 20 -30.24 11.43 14.47
C ILE A 20 -29.51 11.60 13.12
N GLY A 21 -30.10 12.35 12.18
CA GLY A 21 -29.48 12.64 10.90
C GLY A 21 -28.15 13.38 11.05
N VAL A 22 -28.10 14.38 11.94
CA VAL A 22 -26.88 15.13 12.26
C VAL A 22 -25.86 14.27 13.00
N ALA A 23 -26.29 13.43 13.94
CA ALA A 23 -25.38 12.52 14.65
C ALA A 23 -24.74 11.48 13.72
N PHE A 24 -25.50 10.95 12.77
CA PHE A 24 -24.99 10.02 11.76
C PHE A 24 -24.07 10.72 10.74
N TRP A 25 -24.33 12.00 10.44
CA TRP A 25 -23.49 12.81 9.57
C TRP A 25 -22.19 13.28 10.24
N LEU A 26 -22.22 13.47 11.58
CA LEU A 26 -21.06 13.84 12.40
C LEU A 26 -20.24 12.66 12.89
N GLN A 27 -20.65 11.41 12.64
CA GLN A 27 -19.79 10.26 12.85
C GLN A 27 -18.65 10.33 11.82
N SER A 28 -17.58 11.04 12.18
CA SER A 28 -16.29 10.86 11.54
C SER A 28 -15.99 9.37 11.52
N PRO A 29 -15.58 8.80 10.38
CA PRO A 29 -15.12 7.42 10.34
C PRO A 29 -14.12 7.20 11.48
N PRO A 30 -14.15 6.04 12.16
CA PRO A 30 -13.15 5.74 13.18
C PRO A 30 -11.76 6.04 12.62
N ASP A 31 -10.92 6.69 13.43
CA ASP A 31 -9.59 7.13 13.02
C ASP A 31 -8.71 5.88 12.79
N ASN A 32 -8.81 5.32 11.58
CA ASN A 32 -8.26 4.02 11.20
C ASN A 32 -6.71 4.01 11.17
N TRP A 33 -6.11 5.15 11.46
CA TRP A 33 -4.66 5.42 11.49
C TRP A 33 -4.08 5.41 12.90
N ALA A 34 -4.90 5.46 13.95
CA ALA A 34 -4.42 5.54 15.34
C ALA A 34 -3.59 4.32 15.79
N ARG A 35 -3.62 3.22 15.03
CA ARG A 35 -2.82 2.01 15.27
C ARG A 35 -1.82 1.73 14.16
N LEU A 36 -1.62 2.67 13.25
CA LEU A 36 -0.62 2.54 12.22
C LEU A 36 0.75 2.44 12.92
N PRO A 37 1.54 1.38 12.69
CA PRO A 37 2.89 1.33 13.20
C PRO A 37 3.71 2.44 12.55
N ASN A 38 4.71 3.00 13.23
CA ASN A 38 5.60 4.02 12.65
C ASN A 38 6.78 3.40 11.88
N HIS A 39 7.03 2.10 12.09
CA HIS A 39 8.05 1.32 11.41
C HIS A 39 7.63 -0.15 11.33
N LEU A 40 8.17 -0.88 10.36
CA LEU A 40 8.02 -2.33 10.24
C LEU A 40 9.36 -3.03 10.49
N GLU A 41 9.33 -4.16 11.17
CA GLU A 41 10.51 -5.00 11.39
C GLU A 41 10.61 -6.06 10.30
N CYS A 42 11.71 -6.03 9.53
CA CYS A 42 11.91 -6.96 8.41
C CYS A 42 12.64 -8.23 8.85
N ARG A 43 12.15 -9.38 8.36
CA ARG A 43 12.78 -10.69 8.54
C ARG A 43 12.95 -11.38 7.19
N ILE A 44 14.18 -11.81 6.93
CA ILE A 44 14.50 -12.67 5.78
C ILE A 44 13.92 -14.05 6.05
N GLN A 45 13.14 -14.57 5.09
CA GLN A 45 12.55 -15.90 5.15
C GLN A 45 13.58 -17.00 4.85
N GLU A 46 13.15 -18.25 4.92
CA GLU A 46 14.02 -19.38 4.56
C GLU A 46 14.34 -19.36 3.05
N GLY A 47 15.63 -19.49 2.70
CA GLY A 47 16.09 -19.56 1.31
C GLY A 47 17.49 -18.98 1.10
N PRO A 48 17.92 -18.80 -0.17
CA PRO A 48 19.18 -18.17 -0.50
C PRO A 48 19.23 -16.72 0.00
N LYS A 49 20.24 -16.35 0.80
CA LYS A 49 20.35 -14.99 1.34
C LYS A 49 20.46 -13.96 0.19
N PRO A 50 19.65 -12.88 0.18
CA PRO A 50 19.82 -11.78 -0.75
C PRO A 50 21.20 -11.08 -0.58
N PRO A 51 21.79 -10.53 -1.67
CA PRO A 51 22.94 -9.63 -1.58
C PRO A 51 22.64 -8.41 -0.71
N ASP A 52 23.67 -7.85 -0.06
CA ASP A 52 23.48 -6.79 0.94
C ASP A 52 22.82 -5.51 0.36
N GLN A 53 23.01 -5.23 -0.93
CA GLN A 53 22.35 -4.14 -1.68
C GLN A 53 20.83 -4.21 -1.76
N ILE A 54 20.25 -5.41 -1.57
CA ILE A 54 18.80 -5.62 -1.64
C ILE A 54 18.23 -6.10 -0.31
N ILE A 55 19.01 -6.02 0.77
CA ILE A 55 18.53 -6.24 2.14
C ILE A 55 17.86 -4.96 2.65
N VAL A 56 16.64 -5.09 3.16
CA VAL A 56 15.90 -4.00 3.79
C VAL A 56 16.46 -3.74 5.18
N ALA A 57 16.92 -2.52 5.42
CA ALA A 57 17.44 -2.08 6.71
C ALA A 57 16.34 -1.50 7.61
N ALA A 58 15.41 -0.75 7.02
CA ALA A 58 14.29 -0.16 7.75
C ALA A 58 13.12 0.15 6.82
N VAL A 59 11.90 0.08 7.35
CA VAL A 59 10.70 0.56 6.67
C VAL A 59 9.99 1.52 7.62
N GLN A 60 9.87 2.78 7.22
CA GLN A 60 9.06 3.77 7.92
C GLN A 60 7.66 3.77 7.32
N VAL A 61 6.66 4.01 8.17
CA VAL A 61 5.26 3.98 7.78
C VAL A 61 4.61 5.26 8.26
N GLU A 62 3.99 5.98 7.32
CA GLU A 62 3.38 7.29 7.56
C GLU A 62 2.00 7.38 6.89
N HIS A 63 1.23 8.41 7.26
CA HIS A 63 -0.04 8.76 6.61
C HIS A 63 -0.06 10.25 6.26
N PRO A 64 0.55 10.68 5.14
CA PRO A 64 0.70 12.11 4.84
C PRO A 64 -0.64 12.82 4.60
N SER A 65 -1.69 12.08 4.26
CA SER A 65 -3.05 12.61 4.13
C SER A 65 -4.11 11.55 4.44
N ALA A 66 -5.38 11.99 4.56
CA ALA A 66 -6.49 11.10 4.84
C ALA A 66 -6.70 10.11 3.68
N GLY A 67 -6.36 8.84 3.90
CA GLY A 67 -6.53 7.78 2.91
C GLY A 67 -5.25 7.33 2.20
N VAL A 68 -4.11 7.98 2.47
CA VAL A 68 -2.84 7.64 1.84
C VAL A 68 -1.94 6.93 2.84
N LEU A 69 -1.50 5.73 2.50
CA LEU A 69 -0.44 5.00 3.19
C LEU A 69 0.89 5.30 2.50
N GLU A 70 1.87 5.77 3.28
CA GLU A 70 3.24 5.98 2.82
C GLU A 70 4.17 4.94 3.46
N LEU A 71 5.02 4.33 2.63
CA LEU A 71 6.07 3.42 3.04
C LEU A 71 7.41 3.94 2.51
N VAL A 72 8.34 4.25 3.41
CA VAL A 72 9.72 4.64 3.06
C VAL A 72 10.64 3.48 3.39
N ILE A 73 11.11 2.79 2.36
CA ILE A 73 11.93 1.59 2.45
C ILE A 73 13.38 1.98 2.26
N ARG A 74 14.21 1.75 3.28
CA ARG A 74 15.66 1.98 3.26
C ARG A 74 16.38 0.64 3.18
N PHE A 75 17.29 0.52 2.22
CA PHE A 75 18.14 -0.65 2.03
C PHE A 75 19.47 -0.49 2.76
N ALA A 76 20.15 -1.61 3.04
CA ALA A 76 21.40 -1.60 3.79
C ALA A 76 22.58 -0.98 3.00
N GLU A 77 22.53 -1.08 1.68
CA GLU A 77 23.48 -0.47 0.75
C GLU A 77 22.71 0.16 -0.43
N PRO A 78 23.36 1.00 -1.25
CA PRO A 78 22.75 1.51 -2.48
C PRO A 78 22.22 0.37 -3.36
N LEU A 79 20.99 0.54 -3.83
CA LEU A 79 20.30 -0.40 -4.69
C LEU A 79 21.07 -0.58 -6.01
N PRO A 80 21.04 -1.79 -6.59
CA PRO A 80 21.57 -2.01 -7.93
C PRO A 80 20.85 -1.14 -8.96
N GLN A 81 21.44 -1.02 -10.14
CA GLN A 81 20.76 -0.35 -11.26
C GLN A 81 19.42 -1.02 -11.56
N SER A 82 18.43 -0.19 -11.92
CA SER A 82 17.11 -0.67 -12.33
C SER A 82 17.26 -1.66 -13.50
N PRO A 83 16.48 -2.75 -13.50
CA PRO A 83 16.65 -3.80 -14.48
C PRO A 83 16.29 -3.28 -15.88
N SER A 84 17.03 -3.73 -16.89
CA SER A 84 16.77 -3.38 -18.29
C SER A 84 15.72 -4.29 -18.89
N GLY A 85 14.83 -3.77 -19.73
CA GLY A 85 13.81 -4.54 -20.43
C GLY A 85 12.42 -3.97 -20.21
N SER A 86 11.40 -4.79 -20.49
CA SER A 86 10.00 -4.35 -20.44
C SER A 86 9.08 -5.47 -19.99
N HIS A 87 7.83 -5.14 -19.64
CA HIS A 87 6.82 -6.13 -19.32
C HIS A 87 6.59 -7.16 -20.45
N ALA A 88 6.82 -6.76 -21.72
CA ALA A 88 6.66 -7.63 -22.88
C ALA A 88 7.87 -8.55 -23.13
N SER A 89 9.08 -8.07 -22.84
CA SER A 89 10.34 -8.78 -23.12
C SER A 89 10.93 -9.48 -21.90
N GLY A 90 10.44 -9.17 -20.71
CA GLY A 90 11.04 -9.53 -19.43
C GLY A 90 12.11 -8.53 -19.00
N PHE A 91 12.36 -8.49 -17.69
CA PHE A 91 13.37 -7.64 -17.08
C PHE A 91 14.66 -8.43 -16.81
N VAL A 92 15.80 -7.83 -17.11
CA VAL A 92 17.15 -8.38 -16.92
C VAL A 92 17.91 -7.58 -15.86
N GLY A 93 18.56 -8.27 -14.93
CA GLY A 93 19.22 -7.68 -13.78
C GLY A 93 18.53 -8.05 -12.47
N TYR A 94 18.74 -7.25 -11.43
CA TYR A 94 18.03 -7.41 -10.16
C TYR A 94 16.59 -6.92 -10.30
N VAL A 95 15.63 -7.81 -10.11
CA VAL A 95 14.21 -7.50 -10.13
C VAL A 95 13.70 -7.58 -8.69
N LEU A 96 13.16 -6.47 -8.21
CA LEU A 96 12.52 -6.37 -6.91
C LEU A 96 11.01 -6.24 -7.12
N THR A 97 10.26 -7.11 -6.45
CA THR A 97 8.80 -7.05 -6.41
C THR A 97 8.37 -6.80 -4.98
N PHE A 98 7.62 -5.73 -4.78
CA PHE A 98 7.07 -5.36 -3.49
C PHE A 98 5.60 -5.76 -3.46
N SER A 99 5.14 -6.39 -2.39
CA SER A 99 3.71 -6.57 -2.17
C SER A 99 3.30 -6.00 -0.83
N VAL A 100 2.18 -5.29 -0.82
CA VAL A 100 1.61 -4.74 0.42
C VAL A 100 0.29 -5.43 0.69
N ALA A 101 0.19 -5.96 1.91
CA ALA A 101 -1.00 -6.57 2.43
C ALA A 101 -1.56 -5.74 3.59
N ASN A 102 -2.87 -5.75 3.74
CA ASN A 102 -3.54 -5.21 4.93
C ASN A 102 -4.27 -6.36 5.62
N ASN A 103 -4.00 -6.58 6.92
CA ASN A 103 -4.58 -7.68 7.68
C ASN A 103 -4.43 -9.06 7.00
N GLY A 104 -3.26 -9.31 6.39
CA GLY A 104 -2.95 -10.57 5.70
C GLY A 104 -3.52 -10.70 4.29
N ARG A 105 -4.25 -9.70 3.78
CA ARG A 105 -4.78 -9.70 2.40
C ARG A 105 -3.97 -8.76 1.53
N LYS A 106 -3.25 -9.32 0.54
CA LYS A 106 -2.51 -8.54 -0.48
C LYS A 106 -3.47 -7.64 -1.26
N PHE A 107 -3.12 -6.36 -1.38
CA PHE A 107 -3.93 -5.38 -2.12
C PHE A 107 -3.20 -4.66 -3.24
N VAL A 108 -1.87 -4.67 -3.20
CA VAL A 108 -1.04 -4.08 -4.24
C VAL A 108 0.22 -4.90 -4.42
N GLU A 109 0.68 -4.95 -5.66
CA GLU A 109 1.98 -5.45 -6.07
C GLU A 109 2.68 -4.36 -6.87
N LEU A 110 3.96 -4.15 -6.61
CA LEU A 110 4.78 -3.16 -7.26
C LEU A 110 6.01 -3.84 -7.86
N GLY A 111 6.24 -3.63 -9.15
CA GLY A 111 7.38 -4.19 -9.88
C GLY A 111 8.14 -3.12 -10.65
N PRO A 112 9.22 -3.47 -11.35
CA PRO A 112 9.94 -2.53 -12.21
C PRO A 112 9.04 -1.95 -13.31
N GLU A 113 9.26 -0.68 -13.64
CA GLU A 113 8.64 0.02 -14.77
C GLU A 113 9.67 0.22 -15.89
N GLU A 114 9.24 0.09 -17.15
CA GLU A 114 10.13 0.16 -18.32
C GLU A 114 10.86 1.51 -18.41
N ASP A 115 12.19 1.46 -18.58
CA ASP A 115 13.06 2.62 -18.78
C ASP A 115 12.97 3.71 -17.68
N THR A 116 12.58 3.36 -16.45
CA THR A 116 12.51 4.30 -15.32
C THR A 116 13.03 3.70 -14.01
N ASP A 117 13.23 4.57 -13.01
CA ASP A 117 13.46 4.18 -11.61
C ASP A 117 12.15 4.16 -10.79
N ASP A 118 11.01 4.30 -11.46
CA ASP A 118 9.69 4.19 -10.86
C ASP A 118 9.27 2.70 -10.78
N LEU A 119 8.27 2.42 -9.95
CA LEU A 119 7.66 1.10 -9.85
C LEU A 119 6.24 1.11 -10.43
N ALA A 120 5.96 0.11 -11.27
CA ALA A 120 4.65 -0.16 -11.81
C ALA A 120 3.72 -0.66 -10.70
N ILE A 121 2.60 0.01 -10.47
CA ILE A 121 1.65 -0.33 -9.40
C ILE A 121 0.52 -1.18 -9.98
N THR A 122 0.29 -2.35 -9.41
CA THR A 122 -0.79 -3.26 -9.82
C THR A 122 -1.71 -3.55 -8.63
N ALA A 123 -2.98 -3.17 -8.76
CA ALA A 123 -3.98 -3.45 -7.73
C ALA A 123 -4.47 -4.90 -7.83
N THR A 124 -4.42 -5.64 -6.72
CA THR A 124 -4.77 -7.07 -6.67
C THR A 124 -6.18 -7.33 -6.12
N LEU A 125 -6.85 -6.31 -5.58
CA LEU A 125 -8.19 -6.41 -4.97
C LEU A 125 -9.33 -5.84 -5.82
N THR A 126 -9.08 -5.52 -7.09
CA THR A 126 -10.11 -4.84 -7.88
C THR A 126 -11.39 -5.67 -8.03
N SER A 127 -12.52 -4.98 -8.04
CA SER A 127 -13.88 -5.56 -7.99
C SER A 127 -14.22 -6.55 -9.11
N ASN A 128 -13.39 -6.67 -10.15
CA ASN A 128 -13.64 -7.51 -11.32
C ASN A 128 -12.67 -8.70 -11.45
N GLY A 129 -11.80 -8.96 -10.46
CA GLY A 129 -10.92 -10.13 -10.44
C GLY A 129 -9.79 -10.12 -11.48
N ASN A 130 -9.62 -9.02 -12.21
CA ASN A 130 -8.47 -8.80 -13.08
C ASN A 130 -7.52 -7.83 -12.37
N ASP A 131 -6.23 -8.17 -12.32
CA ASP A 131 -5.20 -7.24 -11.87
C ASP A 131 -5.22 -5.99 -12.76
N VAL A 132 -5.26 -4.81 -12.13
CA VAL A 132 -5.31 -3.54 -12.86
C VAL A 132 -4.02 -2.78 -12.60
N THR A 133 -3.21 -2.64 -13.64
CA THR A 133 -2.08 -1.70 -13.65
C THR A 133 -2.62 -0.29 -13.49
N MET A 134 -2.15 0.40 -12.46
CA MET A 134 -2.58 1.74 -12.09
C MET A 134 -1.65 2.77 -12.71
N ARG A 135 -2.24 3.82 -13.27
CA ARG A 135 -1.48 5.01 -13.66
C ARG A 135 -1.04 5.76 -12.39
N PRO A 136 0.26 6.07 -12.23
CA PRO A 136 0.73 6.85 -11.11
C PRO A 136 0.13 8.26 -11.08
N ASP A 137 -0.09 8.77 -9.87
CA ASP A 137 -0.47 10.16 -9.60
C ASP A 137 0.16 10.65 -8.29
N ARG A 138 -0.33 11.77 -7.75
CA ARG A 138 0.22 12.39 -6.55
C ARG A 138 0.14 11.48 -5.31
N ASP A 139 -0.95 10.74 -5.17
CA ASP A 139 -1.27 10.01 -3.94
C ASP A 139 -1.15 8.49 -4.14
N THR A 140 -0.92 8.03 -5.38
CA THR A 140 -0.55 6.64 -5.71
C THR A 140 0.66 6.64 -6.65
N ASN A 141 1.85 6.47 -6.10
CA ASN A 141 3.10 6.40 -6.85
C ASN A 141 4.15 5.62 -6.04
N ALA A 142 5.16 5.12 -6.73
CA ALA A 142 6.24 4.40 -6.09
C ALA A 142 7.52 4.58 -6.89
N ARG A 143 8.61 4.96 -6.22
CA ARG A 143 9.86 5.28 -6.91
C ARG A 143 11.07 5.25 -6.01
N ARG A 144 12.24 5.10 -6.63
CA ARG A 144 13.52 5.33 -5.98
C ARG A 144 13.74 6.84 -5.77
N THR A 145 13.81 7.28 -4.52
CA THR A 145 14.02 8.71 -4.16
C THR A 145 15.45 9.01 -3.72
N ALA A 146 16.20 7.99 -3.32
CA ALA A 146 17.64 8.06 -3.05
C ALA A 146 18.32 6.75 -3.48
N PRO A 147 19.67 6.69 -3.56
CA PRO A 147 20.38 5.48 -3.99
C PRO A 147 20.01 4.22 -3.22
N ASP A 148 19.63 4.33 -1.95
CA ASP A 148 19.28 3.26 -1.02
C ASP A 148 17.80 3.32 -0.58
N THR A 149 16.97 4.17 -1.18
CA THR A 149 15.63 4.47 -0.67
C THR A 149 14.56 4.37 -1.75
N ILE A 150 13.49 3.63 -1.46
CA ILE A 150 12.26 3.58 -2.24
C ILE A 150 11.13 4.16 -1.40
N GLU A 151 10.37 5.07 -1.99
CA GLU A 151 9.17 5.65 -1.41
C GLU A 151 7.95 5.11 -2.15
N ILE A 152 6.94 4.69 -1.40
CA ILE A 152 5.68 4.14 -1.92
C ILE A 152 4.52 4.88 -1.27
N ASN A 153 3.73 5.57 -2.08
CA ASN A 153 2.50 6.25 -1.70
C ASN A 153 1.30 5.49 -2.28
N LEU A 154 0.32 5.16 -1.43
CA LEU A 154 -0.83 4.33 -1.80
C LEU A 154 -2.15 4.95 -1.33
N ASP A 155 -2.95 5.46 -2.27
CA ASP A 155 -4.36 5.79 -2.04
C ASP A 155 -5.14 4.48 -1.78
N LEU A 156 -5.42 4.25 -0.51
CA LEU A 156 -6.09 3.04 -0.03
C LEU A 156 -7.50 2.90 -0.61
N LYS A 157 -8.19 4.01 -0.87
CA LYS A 157 -9.55 4.00 -1.43
C LYS A 157 -9.54 3.41 -2.84
N ARG A 158 -8.62 3.88 -3.69
CA ARG A 158 -8.46 3.37 -5.07
C ARG A 158 -8.06 1.89 -5.09
N LEU A 159 -7.40 1.43 -4.04
CA LEU A 159 -6.96 0.05 -3.85
C LEU A 159 -8.01 -0.85 -3.16
N GLY A 160 -9.22 -0.33 -2.91
CA GLY A 160 -10.32 -1.08 -2.31
C GLY A 160 -10.21 -1.28 -0.80
N ILE A 161 -9.32 -0.55 -0.14
CA ILE A 161 -9.19 -0.50 1.32
C ILE A 161 -9.94 0.74 1.82
N GLU A 162 -11.23 0.56 2.11
CA GLU A 162 -12.09 1.61 2.65
C GLU A 162 -12.59 1.26 4.05
N ASN A 163 -12.54 2.24 4.96
CA ASN A 163 -13.14 2.16 6.30
C ASN A 163 -12.71 0.93 7.13
N GLN A 164 -11.48 0.47 6.92
CA GLN A 164 -10.89 -0.67 7.62
C GLN A 164 -9.66 -0.22 8.39
N LEU A 165 -9.34 -0.93 9.47
CA LEU A 165 -8.09 -0.75 10.20
C LEU A 165 -6.90 -1.07 9.27
N VAL A 166 -5.90 -0.18 9.26
CA VAL A 166 -4.70 -0.32 8.44
C VAL A 166 -3.57 -0.90 9.29
N VAL A 167 -3.21 -2.14 9.01
CA VAL A 167 -2.04 -2.85 9.56
C VAL A 167 -1.26 -3.41 8.38
N PRO A 168 -0.32 -2.62 7.83
CA PRO A 168 0.37 -2.98 6.61
C PRO A 168 1.42 -4.06 6.88
N THR A 169 1.55 -4.99 5.94
CA THR A 169 2.68 -5.91 5.85
C THR A 169 3.31 -5.73 4.48
N LEU A 170 4.61 -5.47 4.46
CA LEU A 170 5.39 -5.35 3.23
C LEU A 170 6.17 -6.64 3.02
N THR A 171 6.08 -7.22 1.83
CA THR A 171 6.97 -8.30 1.39
C THR A 171 7.81 -7.81 0.23
N VAL A 172 9.13 -8.06 0.30
CA VAL A 172 10.07 -7.79 -0.78
C VAL A 172 10.59 -9.12 -1.32
N ASP A 173 10.13 -9.46 -2.51
CA ASP A 173 10.63 -10.58 -3.29
C ASP A 173 11.74 -10.08 -4.22
N SER A 174 12.79 -10.88 -4.39
CA SER A 174 13.91 -10.48 -5.20
C SER A 174 14.51 -11.64 -5.98
N GLN A 175 14.91 -11.33 -7.21
CA GLN A 175 15.55 -12.28 -8.10
C GLN A 175 16.58 -11.60 -8.99
N PHE A 176 17.52 -12.37 -9.50
CA PHE A 176 18.46 -11.94 -10.52
C PHE A 176 18.19 -12.67 -11.82
N ASN A 177 17.81 -11.91 -12.85
CA ASN A 177 17.49 -12.42 -14.18
C ASN A 177 18.65 -12.19 -15.15
N THR A 178 19.06 -13.24 -15.87
CA THR A 178 20.01 -13.14 -16.98
C THR A 178 19.29 -13.20 -18.33
N PRO A 179 19.87 -12.64 -19.41
CA PRO A 179 19.31 -12.78 -20.76
C PRO A 179 19.14 -14.23 -21.21
N SER A 180 19.94 -15.14 -20.67
CA SER A 180 19.95 -16.58 -20.97
C SER A 180 18.98 -17.40 -20.10
N THR A 181 17.91 -16.80 -19.57
CA THR A 181 16.84 -17.43 -18.76
C THR A 181 17.26 -18.04 -17.42
N THR A 182 18.50 -17.84 -16.98
CA THR A 182 18.88 -18.22 -15.60
C THR A 182 18.33 -17.16 -14.65
N THR A 183 17.47 -17.61 -13.74
CA THR A 183 16.90 -16.83 -12.65
C THR A 183 17.43 -17.37 -11.33
N VAL A 184 18.00 -16.48 -10.52
CA VAL A 184 18.35 -16.79 -9.13
C VAL A 184 17.34 -16.08 -8.23
N GLU A 185 16.48 -16.85 -7.58
CA GLU A 185 15.55 -16.34 -6.57
C GLU A 185 16.25 -16.26 -5.22
N PHE A 186 16.03 -15.17 -4.49
CA PHE A 186 16.51 -15.00 -3.13
C PHE A 186 15.35 -15.13 -2.13
N ALA A 187 15.70 -15.39 -0.87
CA ALA A 187 14.75 -15.42 0.22
C ALA A 187 14.00 -14.09 0.31
N SER A 188 12.68 -14.17 0.41
CA SER A 188 11.83 -13.00 0.57
C SER A 188 12.05 -12.32 1.92
N GLN A 189 11.76 -11.03 1.98
CA GLN A 189 11.86 -10.24 3.21
C GLN A 189 10.47 -9.76 3.60
N VAL A 190 10.00 -10.17 4.77
CA VAL A 190 8.67 -9.81 5.26
C VAL A 190 8.82 -8.81 6.41
N CYS A 191 8.21 -7.65 6.26
CA CYS A 191 8.21 -6.56 7.22
C CYS A 191 6.82 -6.36 7.80
N THR A 192 6.71 -6.49 9.13
CA THR A 192 5.44 -6.41 9.90
C THR A 192 5.54 -5.43 11.06
#